data_AF-A0A6N7M0D8-F1
#
_entry.id   AF-A0A6N7M0D8-F1
#
_cell.length_a   1.000
_cell.length_b   1.000
_cell.length_c   1.000
_cell.angle_alpha   90.00
_cell.angle_beta   90.00
_cell.angle_gamma   90.00
#
_symmetry.space_group_name_H-M   'P 1'
#
loop_
_entity.id
_entity.type
_entity.pdbx_description
1 polymer ?
#
loop_
_entity_poly.entity_id
_entity_poly.type
_entity_poly.pdbx_seq_one_letter_code
_entity_poly.pdbx_strand_id
1 'polypeptide(L)'
;MAKKIDFARIPSIMDIPNLIEVQKASFEEFLQKDVPPEKRKRQGLQAAFEDIFPIDNVDQTLRLNFVEYILEEPKYDKTEAINKDIMYARPLKIRVKLEIKKGTRKKPIFKEQTVYLCNL
;
A
#
# COMPACT_ATOMS: atom_id res chain seq x y z
N MET A 1 -29.61 -34.12 -14.72
CA MET A 1 -28.36 -33.40 -15.06
C MET A 1 -28.09 -33.60 -16.54
N ALA A 2 -27.84 -32.53 -17.30
CA ALA A 2 -27.56 -32.63 -18.73
C ALA A 2 -26.15 -33.18 -18.97
N LYS A 3 -26.02 -34.19 -19.83
CA LYS A 3 -24.72 -34.79 -20.17
C LYS A 3 -24.00 -33.90 -21.19
N LYS A 4 -22.90 -33.27 -20.79
CA LYS A 4 -22.03 -32.50 -21.69
C LYS A 4 -21.13 -33.50 -22.44
N ILE A 5 -21.20 -33.51 -23.77
CA ILE A 5 -20.35 -34.34 -24.63
C ILE A 5 -19.30 -33.43 -25.25
N ASP A 6 -18.03 -33.79 -25.08
CA ASP A 6 -16.88 -33.10 -25.67
C ASP A 6 -16.41 -33.87 -26.92
N PHE A 7 -16.16 -33.16 -28.02
CA PHE A 7 -15.72 -33.71 -29.31
C PHE A 7 -14.29 -33.26 -29.67
N ALA A 8 -13.56 -32.64 -28.73
CA ALA A 8 -12.20 -32.20 -28.94
C ALA A 8 -11.28 -33.36 -29.36
N ARG A 9 -10.52 -33.14 -30.44
CA ARG A 9 -9.55 -34.11 -30.99
C ARG A 9 -8.12 -33.86 -30.51
N ILE A 10 -7.87 -32.66 -29.97
CA ILE A 10 -6.57 -32.24 -29.44
C ILE A 10 -6.69 -32.19 -27.91
N PRO A 11 -5.80 -32.86 -27.16
CA PRO A 11 -5.84 -32.83 -25.71
C PRO A 11 -5.45 -31.44 -25.19
N SER A 12 -6.14 -30.97 -24.14
CA SER A 12 -5.70 -29.78 -23.41
C SER A 12 -4.40 -30.09 -22.69
N ILE A 13 -3.32 -29.39 -23.05
CA ILE A 13 -1.99 -29.58 -22.44
C ILE A 13 -1.78 -28.74 -21.18
N MET A 14 -2.70 -27.79 -20.91
CA MET A 14 -2.68 -26.92 -19.74
C MET A 14 -4.12 -26.52 -19.41
N ASP A 15 -4.39 -26.31 -18.13
CA ASP A 15 -5.66 -25.78 -17.66
C ASP A 15 -5.82 -24.30 -17.97
N ILE A 16 -7.07 -23.84 -18.04
CA ILE A 16 -7.36 -22.40 -18.17
C ILE A 16 -6.87 -21.71 -16.89
N PRO A 17 -5.99 -20.70 -16.99
CA PRO A 17 -5.49 -19.99 -15.82
C PRO A 17 -6.57 -19.15 -15.18
N ASN A 18 -6.30 -18.65 -13.98
CA ASN A 18 -7.20 -17.69 -13.33
C ASN A 18 -7.21 -16.38 -14.11
N LEU A 19 -8.33 -16.09 -14.78
CA LEU A 19 -8.48 -14.95 -15.69
C LEU A 19 -8.39 -13.58 -14.99
N ILE A 20 -8.47 -13.54 -13.66
CA ILE A 20 -8.36 -12.30 -12.85
C ILE A 20 -7.10 -12.26 -11.99
N GLU A 21 -6.15 -13.16 -12.25
CA GLU A 21 -4.92 -13.30 -11.47
C GLU A 21 -4.06 -12.06 -11.57
N VAL A 22 -3.84 -11.53 -12.77
CA VAL A 22 -3.01 -10.34 -13.00
C VAL A 22 -3.52 -9.14 -12.21
N GLN A 23 -4.84 -8.91 -12.19
CA GLN A 23 -5.44 -7.80 -11.46
C GLN A 23 -5.28 -7.96 -9.94
N LYS A 24 -5.47 -9.18 -9.42
CA LYS A 24 -5.27 -9.49 -8.00
C LYS A 24 -3.82 -9.33 -7.58
N ALA A 25 -2.91 -10.00 -8.31
CA ALA A 25 -1.49 -10.00 -8.02
C ALA A 25 -0.91 -8.59 -8.08
N SER A 26 -1.24 -7.82 -9.12
CA SER A 26 -0.73 -6.45 -9.27
C SER A 26 -1.13 -5.53 -8.11
N PHE A 27 -2.36 -5.66 -7.60
CA PHE A 27 -2.82 -4.86 -6.46
C PHE A 27 -2.22 -5.33 -5.13
N GLU A 28 -2.06 -6.64 -4.93
CA GLU A 28 -1.37 -7.19 -3.76
C GLU A 28 0.10 -6.76 -3.72
N GLU A 29 0.78 -6.79 -4.87
CA GLU A 29 2.15 -6.31 -5.05
C GLU A 29 2.28 -4.80 -4.83
N PHE A 30 1.28 -4.02 -5.24
CA PHE A 30 1.23 -2.58 -5.02
C PHE A 30 1.09 -2.23 -3.53
N LEU A 31 0.20 -2.93 -2.82
CA LEU A 31 -0.14 -2.65 -1.42
C LEU A 31 0.84 -3.27 -0.42
N GLN A 32 1.41 -4.44 -0.70
CA GLN A 32 2.23 -5.25 0.21
C GLN A 32 1.65 -5.36 1.63
N LYS A 33 0.32 -5.49 1.73
CA LYS A 33 -0.41 -5.35 3.00
C LYS A 33 -0.04 -6.40 4.06
N ASP A 34 0.33 -7.60 3.62
CA ASP A 34 0.66 -8.74 4.49
C ASP A 34 2.18 -8.87 4.74
N VAL A 35 2.97 -7.89 4.28
CA VAL A 35 4.42 -7.87 4.45
C VAL A 35 4.79 -6.87 5.56
N PRO A 36 5.55 -7.31 6.58
CA PRO A 36 6.06 -6.41 7.61
C PRO A 36 6.85 -5.23 7.00
N PRO A 37 6.71 -4.00 7.53
CA PRO A 37 7.34 -2.80 6.96
C PRO A 37 8.81 -2.97 6.60
N GLU A 38 9.60 -3.59 7.48
CA GLU A 38 11.03 -3.81 7.33
C GLU A 38 11.41 -4.83 6.23
N LYS A 39 10.44 -5.60 5.72
CA LYS A 39 10.63 -6.60 4.66
C LYS A 39 9.97 -6.20 3.33
N ARG A 40 9.35 -5.02 3.26
CA ARG A 40 8.71 -4.56 2.03
C ARG A 40 9.75 -4.29 0.95
N LYS A 41 9.42 -4.70 -0.28
CA LYS A 41 10.22 -4.40 -1.46
C LYS A 41 9.96 -2.96 -1.89
N ARG A 42 10.94 -2.32 -2.51
CA ARG A 42 10.80 -0.99 -3.11
C ARG A 42 9.95 -1.04 -4.38
N GLN A 43 8.64 -1.21 -4.22
CA GLN A 43 7.63 -1.25 -5.28
C GLN A 43 6.30 -0.71 -4.75
N GLY A 44 5.40 -0.32 -5.66
CA GLY A 44 4.06 0.17 -5.29
C GLY A 44 4.10 1.36 -4.32
N LEU A 45 3.32 1.26 -3.24
CA LEU A 45 3.28 2.31 -2.20
C LEU A 45 4.64 2.56 -1.55
N GLN A 46 5.42 1.51 -1.29
CA GLN A 46 6.73 1.66 -0.66
C GLN A 46 7.67 2.49 -1.55
N ALA A 47 7.74 2.18 -2.85
CA ALA A 47 8.53 2.96 -3.79
C ALA A 47 8.07 4.42 -3.88
N ALA A 48 6.75 4.64 -3.96
CA ALA A 48 6.20 6.00 -4.05
C ALA A 48 6.58 6.86 -2.85
N PHE A 49 6.55 6.31 -1.62
CA PHE A 49 7.00 7.05 -0.44
C PHE A 49 8.52 7.24 -0.41
N GLU A 50 9.30 6.23 -0.77
CA GLU A 50 10.77 6.36 -0.84
C GLU A 50 11.25 7.30 -1.95
N ASP A 51 10.46 7.52 -3.00
CA ASP A 51 10.78 8.48 -4.08
C ASP A 51 10.51 9.93 -3.65
N ILE A 52 9.51 10.16 -2.81
CA ILE A 52 9.12 11.50 -2.35
C ILE A 52 9.95 11.96 -1.15
N PHE A 53 10.35 11.03 -0.28
CA PHE A 53 11.08 11.33 0.95
C PHE A 53 12.59 11.07 0.78
N PRO A 54 13.45 11.82 1.49
CA PRO A 54 13.14 12.84 2.49
C PRO A 54 12.71 14.19 1.89
N ILE A 55 11.94 14.94 2.66
CA ILE A 55 11.54 16.33 2.32
C ILE A 55 12.28 17.29 3.23
N ASP A 56 13.07 18.19 2.65
CA ASP A 56 13.78 19.25 3.35
C ASP A 56 13.05 20.60 3.20
N ASN A 57 13.07 21.44 4.23
CA ASN A 57 12.65 22.84 4.08
C ASN A 57 13.75 23.67 3.37
N VAL A 58 13.37 24.85 2.89
CA VAL A 58 14.27 25.77 2.13
C VAL A 58 15.58 26.04 2.88
N ASP A 59 15.49 26.25 4.20
CA ASP A 59 16.66 26.58 5.03
C ASP A 59 17.41 25.34 5.56
N GLN A 60 17.01 24.13 5.17
CA GLN A 60 17.58 22.83 5.59
C GLN A 60 17.64 22.61 7.11
N THR A 61 16.82 23.33 7.88
CA THR A 61 16.69 23.22 9.34
C THR A 61 15.67 22.16 9.76
N LEU A 62 14.78 21.75 8.85
CA LEU A 62 13.75 20.74 9.06
C LEU A 62 13.86 19.68 7.97
N ARG A 63 13.92 18.41 8.38
CA ARG A 63 13.88 17.26 7.47
C ARG A 63 12.79 16.30 7.88
N LEU A 64 11.85 16.03 6.99
CA LEU A 64 10.81 15.03 7.20
C LEU A 64 11.26 13.72 6.54
N ASN A 65 11.28 12.64 7.32
CA ASN A 65 11.63 11.30 6.84
C ASN A 65 10.41 10.38 6.90
N PHE A 66 10.27 9.53 5.91
CA PHE A 66 9.33 8.42 5.93
C PHE A 66 9.87 7.28 6.78
N VAL A 67 9.02 6.68 7.63
CA VAL A 67 9.37 5.50 8.44
C VAL A 67 8.66 4.27 7.90
N GLU A 68 7.34 4.32 7.77
CA GLU A 68 6.51 3.25 7.23
C GLU A 68 5.13 3.76 6.83
N TYR A 69 4.39 2.95 6.07
CA TYR A 69 2.95 3.12 5.88
C TYR A 69 2.17 2.00 6.56
N ILE A 70 0.95 2.33 6.97
CA ILE A 70 0.02 1.46 7.69
C ILE A 70 -1.30 1.49 6.92
N LEU A 71 -1.74 0.30 6.49
CA LEU A 71 -3.06 0.10 5.91
C LEU A 71 -3.96 -0.48 6.98
N GLU A 72 -4.94 0.29 7.43
CA GLU A 72 -5.93 -0.18 8.40
C GLU A 72 -7.00 -1.03 7.71
N GLU A 73 -7.76 -1.78 8.52
CA GLU A 73 -8.90 -2.50 8.00
C GLU A 73 -9.98 -1.55 7.47
N PRO A 74 -10.73 -1.96 6.42
CA PRO A 74 -11.89 -1.22 5.98
C PRO A 74 -12.87 -0.99 7.13
N LYS A 75 -13.48 0.18 7.18
CA LYS A 75 -14.50 0.50 8.20
C LYS A 75 -15.80 -0.29 8.02
N TYR A 76 -16.06 -0.73 6.79
CA TYR A 76 -17.29 -1.38 6.37
C TYR A 76 -16.96 -2.59 5.52
N ASP A 77 -17.81 -3.61 5.59
CA ASP A 77 -17.73 -4.77 4.73
C ASP A 77 -18.23 -4.44 3.32
N LYS A 78 -17.84 -5.24 2.32
CA LYS A 78 -18.23 -5.02 0.91
C LYS A 78 -19.75 -4.94 0.72
N THR A 79 -20.49 -5.83 1.37
CA THR A 79 -21.96 -5.88 1.27
C THR A 79 -22.61 -4.66 1.91
N GLU A 80 -22.09 -4.21 3.06
CA GLU A 80 -22.57 -3.00 3.72
C GLU A 80 -22.30 -1.76 2.88
N ALA A 81 -21.10 -1.69 2.28
CA ALA A 81 -20.71 -0.60 1.41
C ALA A 81 -21.66 -0.43 0.22
N ILE A 82 -22.01 -1.54 -0.42
CA ILE A 82 -22.99 -1.56 -1.52
C ILE A 82 -24.37 -1.13 -1.03
N ASN A 83 -24.87 -1.70 0.07
CA ASN A 83 -26.21 -1.44 0.57
C ASN A 83 -26.42 0.01 1.04
N LYS A 84 -25.36 0.64 1.54
CA LYS A 84 -25.40 2.03 2.05
C LYS A 84 -24.92 3.06 1.04
N ASP A 85 -24.56 2.64 -0.18
CA ASP A 85 -23.97 3.50 -1.22
C ASP A 85 -22.75 4.31 -0.71
N ILE A 86 -21.85 3.61 0.00
CA ILE A 86 -20.60 4.15 0.56
C ILE A 86 -19.38 3.44 -0.01
N MET A 87 -18.21 4.06 0.12
CA MET A 87 -16.96 3.53 -0.43
C MET A 87 -16.36 2.41 0.44
N TYR A 88 -16.09 1.26 -0.15
CA TYR A 88 -15.27 0.20 0.45
C TYR A 88 -13.78 0.52 0.24
N ALA A 89 -13.11 1.02 1.28
CA ALA A 89 -11.73 1.48 1.21
C ALA A 89 -10.99 1.28 2.53
N ARG A 90 -9.65 1.16 2.45
CA ARG A 90 -8.75 1.03 3.59
C ARG A 90 -8.12 2.38 3.94
N PRO A 91 -8.20 2.83 5.21
CA PRO A 91 -7.47 4.01 5.64
C PRO A 91 -5.96 3.81 5.51
N LEU A 92 -5.30 4.72 4.78
CA LEU A 92 -3.85 4.79 4.65
C LEU A 92 -3.29 5.83 5.62
N LYS A 93 -2.40 5.38 6.50
CA LYS A 93 -1.62 6.24 7.39
C LYS A 93 -0.14 6.09 7.07
N ILE A 94 0.64 7.14 7.33
CA ILE A 94 2.10 7.07 7.30
C ILE A 94 2.67 7.49 8.65
N ARG A 95 3.75 6.83 9.06
CA ARG A 95 4.57 7.24 10.19
C ARG A 95 5.75 8.04 9.64
N VAL A 96 5.87 9.27 10.09
CA VAL A 96 6.91 10.21 9.65
C VAL A 96 7.72 10.69 10.84
N LYS A 97 9.01 10.94 10.59
CA LYS A 97 9.95 11.44 11.58
C LYS A 97 10.50 12.79 11.13
N LEU A 98 10.12 13.83 11.86
CA LEU A 98 10.63 15.18 11.69
C LEU A 98 11.93 15.35 12.49
N GLU A 99 13.00 15.69 11.78
CA GLU A 99 14.28 16.10 12.34
C GLU A 99 14.38 17.64 12.31
N ILE A 100 14.68 18.24 13.46
CA ILE A 100 14.85 19.68 13.62
C ILE A 100 16.30 19.97 14.01
N LYS A 101 17.06 20.57 13.10
CA LYS A 101 18.46 20.98 13.31
C LYS A 101 18.50 22.36 13.96
N LYS A 102 18.96 22.43 15.22
CA LYS A 102 19.09 23.70 15.97
C LYS A 102 20.54 24.23 15.91
N GLY A 103 20.96 24.73 14.74
CA GLY A 103 22.31 25.30 14.56
C GLY A 103 23.46 24.27 14.70
N THR A 104 24.68 24.71 14.42
CA THR A 104 25.85 23.82 14.23
C THR A 104 26.35 23.08 15.46
N ARG A 105 25.97 23.49 16.68
CA ARG A 105 26.51 22.92 17.95
C ARG A 105 25.48 22.20 18.82
N LYS A 106 24.20 22.13 18.45
CA LYS A 106 23.17 21.47 19.26
C LYS A 106 22.73 20.15 18.64
N LYS A 107 22.39 19.17 19.48
CA LYS A 107 21.82 17.90 19.03
C LYS A 107 20.48 18.16 18.31
N PRO A 108 20.23 17.47 17.17
CA PRO A 108 18.95 17.56 16.49
C PRO A 108 17.83 17.00 17.37
N ILE A 109 16.63 17.59 17.25
CA ILE A 109 15.43 17.12 17.93
C ILE A 109 14.65 16.26 16.95
N PHE A 110 14.21 15.09 17.38
CA PHE A 110 13.38 14.20 16.60
C PHE A 110 11.97 14.17 17.16
N LYS A 111 10.98 14.27 16.28
CA LYS A 111 9.56 14.05 16.60
C LYS A 111 8.98 13.07 15.59
N GLU A 112 8.31 12.05 16.09
CA GLU A 112 7.69 11.02 15.26
C GLU A 112 6.18 11.06 15.43
N GLN A 113 5.46 10.95 14.32
CA GLN A 113 4.00 11.01 14.32
C GLN A 113 3.40 10.16 13.21
N THR A 114 2.27 9.53 13.52
CA THR A 114 1.42 8.85 12.54
C THR A 114 0.35 9.80 12.03
N VAL A 115 0.26 9.96 10.71
CA VAL A 115 -0.66 10.89 10.04
C VAL A 115 -1.53 10.11 9.06
N TYR A 116 -2.83 10.41 9.05
CA TYR A 116 -3.76 9.90 8.04
C TYR A 116 -3.59 10.67 6.72
N LEU A 117 -3.49 9.94 5.62
CA LEU A 117 -3.36 10.51 4.27
C LEU A 117 -4.69 10.46 3.51
N CYS A 118 -5.21 9.27 3.28
CA CYS A 118 -6.37 9.04 2.43
C CYS A 118 -7.01 7.67 2.69
N ASN A 119 -8.11 7.39 2.00
CA ASN A 119 -8.67 6.05 1.89
C ASN A 119 -8.31 5.49 0.51
N LEU A 120 -7.78 4.26 0.49
CA LEU A 120 -7.44 3.49 -0.71
C LEU A 120 -8.51 2.48 -1.06
#